data_AF-A0A967CXE1-F1
#
_entry.id   AF-A0A967CXE1-F1
#
_cell.length_a   1.000
_cell.length_b   1.000
_cell.length_c   1.000
_cell.angle_alpha   90.00
_cell.angle_beta   90.00
_cell.angle_gamma   90.00
#
_symmetry.space_group_name_H-M   'P 1'
#
loop_
_entity.id
_entity.type
_entity.pdbx_description
1 polymer ?
#
loop_
_entity_poly.entity_id
_entity_poly.type
_entity_poly.pdbx_seq_one_letter_code
_entity_poly.pdbx_strand_id
1 'polypeptide(L)' 'MRRFALIAIPYFWLLALFLVPFAIVFKISLSDIALSIPPYLPQLDLAKGWEGFTKFLGALDFENFEFLM' A
#
# COMPACT_ATOMS: atom_id res chain seq x y z
N MET A 1 43.07 -10.86 13.55
CA MET A 1 42.29 -10.24 12.46
C MET A 1 41.29 -11.20 11.81
N ARG A 2 41.68 -12.30 11.14
CA ARG A 2 40.75 -13.19 10.37
C ARG A 2 39.58 -13.77 11.17
N ARG A 3 39.82 -14.22 12.41
CA ARG A 3 38.79 -14.78 13.32
C ARG A 3 37.70 -13.78 13.71
N PHE A 4 38.03 -12.48 13.79
CA PHE A 4 37.06 -11.45 14.17
C PHE A 4 36.07 -11.18 13.05
N ALA A 5 36.54 -11.15 11.79
CA ALA A 5 35.67 -11.02 10.63
C ALA A 5 34.68 -12.20 10.52
N LEU A 6 35.16 -13.43 10.76
CA LEU A 6 34.32 -14.64 10.74
C LEU A 6 33.20 -14.59 11.79
N ILE A 7 33.46 -13.99 12.96
CA ILE A 7 32.47 -13.82 14.02
C ILE A 7 31.54 -12.63 13.72
N ALA A 8 32.07 -11.53 13.16
CA ALA A 8 31.30 -10.32 12.90
C ALA A 8 30.24 -10.50 11.79
N ILE A 9 30.50 -11.35 10.80
CA ILE A 9 29.58 -11.61 9.68
C ILE A 9 28.17 -12.06 10.15
N PRO A 10 28.01 -13.11 10.98
CA PRO A 10 26.69 -13.52 11.45
C PRO A 10 26.01 -12.44 12.32
N TYR A 11 26.75 -11.73 13.18
CA TYR A 11 26.17 -10.64 13.96
C TYR A 11 25.73 -9.45 13.09
N PHE A 12 26.46 -9.15 12.02
CA PHE A 12 26.06 -8.15 11.05
C PHE A 12 24.75 -8.53 10.36
N TRP A 13 24.60 -9.80 9.96
CA TRP A 13 23.34 -10.30 9.40
C TRP A 13 22.18 -10.22 10.39
N LEU A 14 22.42 -10.62 11.64
CA LEU A 14 21.41 -10.51 12.70
C LEU A 14 20.99 -9.04 12.90
N LEU A 15 21.95 -8.11 12.95
CA LEU A 15 21.68 -6.69 13.09
C LEU A 15 20.94 -6.12 11.86
N ALA A 16 21.38 -6.46 10.66
CA ALA A 16 20.76 -6.00 9.42
C ALA A 16 19.30 -6.47 9.34
N LEU A 17 19.04 -7.77 9.53
CA LEU A 17 17.69 -8.32 9.52
C LEU A 17 16.82 -7.79 10.65
N PHE A 18 17.41 -7.56 11.83
CA PHE A 18 16.74 -6.90 12.94
C PHE A 18 16.31 -5.46 12.58
N LEU A 19 17.14 -4.71 11.85
CA LEU A 19 16.86 -3.32 11.46
C LEU A 19 15.86 -3.17 10.30
N VAL A 20 15.69 -4.20 9.45
CA VAL A 20 14.73 -4.18 8.33
C VAL A 20 13.31 -3.74 8.75
N PRO A 21 12.64 -4.34 9.74
CA PRO A 21 11.31 -3.91 10.15
C PRO A 21 11.28 -2.45 10.64
N PHE A 22 12.32 -1.99 11.34
CA PHE A 22 12.41 -0.59 11.78
C PHE A 22 12.59 0.38 10.61
N ALA A 23 13.36 0.00 9.59
CA ALA A 23 13.50 0.80 8.38
C ALA A 23 12.18 0.92 7.61
N ILE A 24 11.38 -0.16 7.58
CA ILE A 24 10.04 -0.14 6.99
C ILE A 24 9.12 0.78 7.79
N VAL A 25 9.09 0.66 9.12
CA VAL A 25 8.28 1.55 9.99
C VAL A 25 8.73 3.01 9.85
N PHE A 26 10.04 3.26 9.81
CA PHE A 26 10.60 4.60 9.61
C PHE A 26 10.18 5.18 8.26
N LYS A 27 10.28 4.40 7.17
CA LYS A 27 9.79 4.78 5.85
C LYS A 27 8.29 5.11 5.90
N ILE A 28 7.48 4.29 6.56
CA ILE A 28 6.04 4.53 6.73
C ILE A 28 5.79 5.80 7.54
N SER A 29 6.54 6.04 8.63
CA SER A 29 6.36 7.24 9.45
C SER A 29 6.68 8.55 8.72
N LEU A 30 7.53 8.48 7.70
CA LEU A 30 7.87 9.61 6.83
C LEU A 30 7.01 9.68 5.57
N SER A 31 6.24 8.63 5.27
CA SER A 31 5.37 8.56 4.11
C SER A 31 3.96 8.98 4.50
N ASP A 32 3.32 9.77 3.65
CA ASP A 32 1.89 9.99 3.78
C ASP A 32 1.14 8.69 3.47
N ILE A 33 0.19 8.33 4.33
CA ILE A 33 -0.65 7.17 4.11
C ILE A 33 -1.60 7.50 2.96
N ALA A 34 -1.29 7.03 1.75
CA ALA A 34 -2.23 7.00 0.63
C ALA A 34 -3.26 5.89 0.87
N LEU A 35 -4.17 6.11 1.83
CA LEU A 35 -5.16 5.11 2.28
C LEU A 35 -6.20 4.76 1.20
N SER A 36 -6.13 5.37 0.02
CA SER A 36 -7.27 5.32 -0.87
C SER A 36 -7.02 5.94 -2.24
N ILE A 37 -6.17 5.38 -3.11
CA ILE A 37 -6.24 5.79 -4.53
C ILE A 37 -6.12 4.60 -5.48
N PRO A 38 -7.25 3.99 -5.83
CA PRO A 38 -8.60 4.22 -5.26
C PRO A 38 -9.20 2.94 -4.67
N PRO A 39 -9.72 2.96 -3.44
CA PRO A 39 -10.27 1.79 -2.77
C PRO A 39 -11.78 1.66 -3.00
N TYR A 40 -12.32 2.37 -4.00
CA TYR A 40 -13.72 2.34 -4.39
C TYR A 40 -13.82 2.39 -5.92
N LEU A 41 -14.64 1.52 -6.47
CA LEU A 41 -15.01 1.47 -7.87
C LEU A 41 -16.54 1.51 -7.96
N PRO A 42 -17.11 2.14 -9.00
CA PRO A 42 -16.45 2.88 -10.08
C PRO A 42 -16.02 4.29 -9.67
N GLN A 43 -15.01 4.85 -10.33
CA GLN A 43 -14.66 6.28 -10.22
C GLN A 43 -15.14 7.05 -11.43
N LEU A 44 -15.64 8.26 -11.18
CA LEU A 44 -15.96 9.21 -12.23
C LEU A 44 -14.67 9.84 -12.77
N ASP A 45 -14.28 9.41 -13.97
CA ASP A 45 -13.15 9.99 -14.70
C ASP A 45 -13.66 11.06 -15.67
N LEU A 46 -13.66 12.32 -15.23
CA LEU A 46 -14.10 13.47 -16.04
C LEU A 46 -13.21 13.72 -17.25
N ALA A 47 -11.96 13.24 -17.27
CA ALA A 47 -11.07 13.38 -18.42
C ALA A 47 -11.57 12.58 -19.64
N LYS A 48 -12.46 11.60 -19.41
CA LYS A 48 -13.11 10.80 -20.46
C LYS A 48 -14.45 11.38 -20.95
N GLY A 49 -14.84 12.58 -20.48
CA GLY A 49 -16.04 13.28 -20.96
C GLY A 49 -17.34 12.47 -20.81
N TRP A 50 -18.25 12.61 -21.78
CA TRP A 50 -19.57 11.97 -21.74
C TRP A 50 -19.52 10.44 -21.66
N GLU A 51 -18.49 9.81 -22.21
CA GLU A 51 -18.27 8.37 -22.12
C GLU A 51 -17.90 7.91 -20.70
N GLY A 52 -17.08 8.69 -19.99
CA GLY A 52 -16.74 8.43 -18.58
C GLY A 52 -17.98 8.49 -17.68
N PHE A 53 -18.88 9.42 -17.98
CA PHE A 53 -20.13 9.59 -17.24
C PHE A 53 -21.11 8.42 -17.43
N THR A 54 -21.34 7.98 -18.67
CA THR A 54 -22.25 6.86 -18.95
C THR A 54 -21.73 5.55 -18.37
N LYS A 55 -20.42 5.30 -18.44
CA LYS A 55 -19.78 4.12 -17.82
C LYS A 55 -19.85 4.15 -16.30
N PHE A 56 -19.66 5.31 -15.68
CA PHE A 56 -19.79 5.47 -14.23
C PHE A 56 -21.20 5.12 -13.78
N LEU A 57 -22.24 5.69 -14.41
CA LEU A 57 -23.62 5.41 -14.06
C LEU A 57 -24.02 3.95 -14.28
N GLY A 58 -23.54 3.32 -15.35
CA GLY A 58 -23.82 1.91 -15.64
C GLY A 58 -23.13 0.92 -14.68
N ALA A 59 -22.13 1.38 -13.93
CA ALA A 59 -21.37 0.58 -12.96
C ALA A 59 -21.80 0.82 -11.50
N LEU A 60 -22.85 1.61 -11.27
CA LEU A 60 -23.45 1.77 -9.94
C LEU A 60 -24.40 0.60 -9.65
N ASP A 61 -24.20 -0.06 -8.52
CA ASP A 61 -25.09 -1.10 -7.98
C ASP A 61 -25.53 -0.79 -6.55
N PHE A 62 -26.51 -1.55 -6.06
CA PHE A 62 -27.07 -1.42 -4.72
C PHE A 62 -26.75 -2.63 -3.82
N GLU A 63 -25.84 -3.51 -4.23
CA GLU A 63 -25.52 -4.76 -3.51
C GLU A 63 -25.06 -4.50 -2.06
N ASN A 64 -24.30 -3.41 -1.86
CA ASN A 64 -23.85 -3.00 -0.53
C ASN A 64 -24.99 -2.59 0.42
N PHE A 65 -26.17 -2.22 -0.10
CA PHE A 65 -27.33 -1.83 0.69
C PHE A 65 -28.24 -3.01 1.06
N GLU A 66 -28.09 -4.17 0.41
CA GLU A 66 -28.88 -5.37 0.74
C GLU A 66 -28.53 -5.93 2.13
N PHE A 67 -27.28 -5.79 2.56
CA PHE A 67 -26.83 -6.23 3.88
C PHE A 67 -27.35 -5.35 5.05
N LEU A 68 -28.03 -4.24 4.74
CA LEU A 68 -28.50 -3.25 5.72
C LEU A 68 -30.03 -3.28 5.95
N MET A 69 -30.77 -4.21 5.33
CA MET A 69 -32.22 -4.43 5.52
C MET A 69 -32.50 -5.78 6.16
#